data_AF-A0A8H6QSU5-F1
#
_entry.id   AF-A0A8H6QSU5-F1
#
_cell.length_a   1.000
_cell.length_b   1.000
_cell.length_c   1.000
_cell.angle_alpha   90.00
_cell.angle_beta   90.00
_cell.angle_gamma   90.00
#
_symmetry.space_group_name_H-M   'P 1'
#
loop_
_entity.id
_entity.type
_entity.pdbx_description
1 polymer ?
#
loop_
_entity_poly.entity_id
_entity_poly.type
_entity_poly.pdbx_seq_one_letter_code
_entity_poly.pdbx_strand_id
1 'polypeptide(L)'
;MASITVLPSELLARIISFLDRSSLKAIRETSRLLSQFATPRLFDTLRLFPDEESYEAVDRVTNHATLKKMVKKVYVNTCEDDYDDDDEEAEVELTKDFKDRIAKFKACPNVQSAVLRFDKHCSTSREIWMTEHPETLAFRTKTLRAFFEWLASFEVSLRELGIRNMQDVNVGDDQISANIEKVLQNLRTLRLSIVTEHNEAAPEDDLDFPELHDFFAQLPSVWLKPSASSLEHLTLSCDNYFGFYPKLELSEVHFPHLKSLAFGNYCFVRDSQLEWILSHAATLTELSFDDCAILYDMCLTEWHLADRCPFKESEMELRREGDGRVLMYYFSYDKRWHDYFDSFRTKLPHLRRFLIGSGDWDHGVPFEKEDEVEICLGENRYMVCYDGYGPSPYLGPDHEPYEWERETPKCEEKDRESLRLLFEKTGQRVVEIPFLSSYQDGISED
;
A
#
# COMPACT_ATOMS: atom_id res chain seq x y z
N MET A 1 -24.53 -31.51 27.48
CA MET A 1 -23.78 -30.52 26.67
C MET A 1 -22.94 -29.68 27.61
N ALA A 2 -21.65 -29.55 27.38
CA ALA A 2 -20.81 -28.64 28.17
C ALA A 2 -21.14 -27.19 27.77
N SER A 3 -21.37 -26.32 28.74
CA SER A 3 -21.62 -24.89 28.47
C SER A 3 -20.30 -24.20 28.13
N ILE A 4 -20.29 -23.42 27.06
CA ILE A 4 -19.12 -22.61 26.66
C ILE A 4 -18.69 -21.64 27.76
N THR A 5 -19.62 -21.22 28.63
CA THR A 5 -19.36 -20.32 29.77
C THR A 5 -18.48 -20.91 30.87
N VAL A 6 -18.13 -22.21 30.77
CA VAL A 6 -17.21 -22.88 31.71
C VAL A 6 -15.75 -22.68 31.29
N LEU A 7 -15.49 -22.20 30.07
CA LEU A 7 -14.14 -21.89 29.62
C LEU A 7 -13.56 -20.69 30.38
N PRO A 8 -12.24 -20.69 30.65
CA PRO A 8 -11.54 -19.51 31.17
C PRO A 8 -11.77 -18.27 30.30
N SER A 9 -11.80 -17.10 30.94
CA SER A 9 -12.03 -15.79 30.30
C SER A 9 -11.09 -15.52 29.13
N GLU A 10 -9.84 -15.98 29.20
CA GLU A 10 -8.84 -15.82 28.13
C GLU A 10 -9.21 -16.60 26.87
N LEU A 11 -9.70 -17.84 27.03
CA LEU A 11 -10.16 -18.66 25.91
C LEU A 11 -11.46 -18.11 25.33
N LEU A 12 -12.38 -17.62 26.18
CA LEU A 12 -13.60 -16.94 25.72
C LEU A 12 -13.26 -15.70 24.89
N ALA A 13 -12.36 -14.84 25.38
CA ALA A 13 -11.93 -13.65 24.67
C ALA A 13 -11.28 -13.98 23.32
N ARG A 14 -10.50 -15.07 23.26
CA ARG A 14 -9.87 -15.55 22.03
C ARG A 14 -10.87 -16.15 21.04
N ILE A 15 -11.85 -16.92 21.50
CA ILE A 15 -12.91 -17.45 20.62
C ILE A 15 -13.72 -16.28 20.03
N ILE A 16 -14.11 -15.33 20.89
CA ILE A 16 -14.90 -14.16 20.48
C ILE A 16 -14.12 -13.26 19.52
N SER A 17 -12.80 -13.24 19.55
CA SER A 17 -12.00 -12.44 18.61
C SER A 17 -12.02 -12.94 17.18
N PHE A 18 -12.48 -14.17 16.91
CA PHE A 18 -12.64 -14.71 15.56
C PHE A 18 -14.06 -14.52 15.00
N LEU A 19 -14.97 -13.92 15.79
CA LEU A 19 -16.35 -13.76 15.37
C LEU A 19 -16.53 -12.52 14.52
N ASP A 20 -17.35 -12.65 13.49
CA ASP A 20 -17.78 -11.52 12.67
C ASP A 20 -18.73 -10.59 13.45
N ARG A 21 -18.98 -9.41 12.87
CA ARG A 21 -19.81 -8.39 13.53
C ARG A 21 -21.24 -8.88 13.80
N SER A 22 -21.82 -9.69 12.91
CA SER A 22 -23.17 -10.22 13.08
C SER A 22 -23.24 -11.20 14.26
N SER A 23 -22.28 -12.13 14.37
CA SER A 23 -22.18 -13.05 15.49
C SER A 23 -21.88 -12.33 16.81
N LEU A 24 -21.07 -11.28 16.79
CA LEU A 24 -20.80 -10.46 17.98
C LEU A 24 -22.08 -9.80 18.52
N LYS A 25 -22.93 -9.27 17.63
CA LYS A 25 -24.24 -8.71 18.03
C LYS A 25 -25.12 -9.80 18.66
N ALA A 26 -25.26 -10.94 18.01
CA ALA A 26 -26.07 -12.05 18.50
C ALA A 26 -25.57 -12.57 19.86
N ILE A 27 -24.27 -12.87 19.99
CA ILE A 27 -23.70 -13.40 21.23
C ILE A 27 -23.82 -12.41 22.39
N ARG A 28 -23.66 -11.11 22.13
CA ARG A 28 -23.83 -10.06 23.14
C ARG A 28 -25.22 -10.09 23.79
N GLU A 29 -26.25 -10.55 23.08
CA GLU A 29 -27.63 -10.64 23.58
C GLU A 29 -27.92 -11.96 24.30
N THR A 30 -27.15 -13.03 24.02
CA THR A 30 -27.40 -14.36 24.60
C THR A 30 -27.01 -14.49 26.08
N SER A 31 -25.98 -13.78 26.54
CA SER A 31 -25.42 -13.95 27.88
C SER A 31 -24.71 -12.70 28.39
N ARG A 32 -24.94 -12.35 29.66
CA ARG A 32 -24.23 -11.23 30.33
C ARG A 32 -22.72 -11.45 30.37
N LEU A 33 -22.26 -12.69 30.54
CA LEU A 33 -20.83 -13.01 30.55
C LEU A 33 -20.24 -12.77 29.16
N LEU A 34 -20.84 -13.34 28.11
CA LEU A 34 -20.34 -13.20 26.74
C LEU A 34 -20.43 -11.74 26.25
N SER A 35 -21.45 -11.01 26.69
CA SER A 35 -21.61 -9.57 26.47
C SER A 35 -20.41 -8.74 26.96
N GLN A 36 -19.76 -9.13 28.07
CA GLN A 36 -18.57 -8.44 28.58
C GLN A 36 -17.37 -8.54 27.63
N PHE A 37 -17.29 -9.60 26.82
CA PHE A 37 -16.23 -9.80 25.83
C PHE A 37 -16.62 -9.32 24.43
N ALA A 38 -17.88 -9.53 24.04
CA ALA A 38 -18.38 -9.16 22.72
C ALA A 38 -18.55 -7.64 22.58
N THR A 39 -18.97 -6.94 23.64
CA THR A 39 -19.20 -5.48 23.56
C THR A 39 -17.92 -4.70 23.25
N PRO A 40 -16.78 -4.91 23.95
CA PRO A 40 -15.53 -4.24 23.59
C PRO A 40 -15.10 -4.49 22.14
N ARG A 41 -15.28 -5.72 21.62
CA ARG A 41 -14.94 -6.07 20.24
C ARG A 41 -15.86 -5.41 19.23
N LEU A 42 -17.15 -5.32 19.52
CA LEU A 42 -18.12 -4.70 18.63
C LEU A 42 -17.90 -3.19 18.44
N PHE A 43 -17.32 -2.53 19.44
CA PHE A 43 -17.10 -1.08 19.48
C PHE A 43 -15.62 -0.69 19.53
N ASP A 44 -14.69 -1.62 19.25
CA ASP A 44 -13.27 -1.28 19.18
C ASP A 44 -12.92 -0.45 17.94
N THR A 45 -13.74 -0.57 16.90
CA THR A 45 -13.57 0.08 15.62
C THR A 45 -14.79 0.92 15.30
N LEU A 46 -14.57 2.20 15.04
CA LEU A 46 -15.60 3.14 14.62
C LEU A 46 -15.31 3.60 13.19
N ARG A 47 -16.34 3.67 12.35
CA ARG A 47 -16.23 4.11 10.96
C ARG A 47 -17.10 5.35 10.79
N LEU A 48 -16.56 6.36 10.12
CA LEU A 48 -17.24 7.57 9.70
C LEU A 48 -17.32 7.56 8.18
N PHE A 49 -18.54 7.68 7.66
CA PHE A 49 -18.89 7.90 6.27
C PHE A 49 -19.64 9.25 6.16
N PRO A 50 -19.71 9.85 4.97
CA PRO A 50 -20.31 11.17 4.76
C PRO A 50 -21.86 11.17 4.77
N ASP A 51 -22.50 10.25 5.49
CA ASP A 51 -23.96 10.09 5.55
C ASP A 51 -24.53 10.27 6.97
N GLU A 52 -25.84 10.54 7.05
CA GLU A 52 -26.53 10.81 8.31
C GLU A 52 -26.58 9.59 9.25
N GLU A 53 -26.69 8.37 8.73
CA GLU A 53 -26.72 7.16 9.57
C GLU A 53 -25.36 6.99 10.28
N SER A 54 -24.27 7.17 9.55
CA SER A 54 -22.92 7.16 10.11
C SER A 54 -22.72 8.28 11.12
N TYR A 55 -23.23 9.49 10.87
CA TYR A 55 -23.13 10.60 11.83
C TYR A 55 -23.84 10.28 13.15
N GLU A 56 -25.06 9.77 13.08
CA GLU A 56 -25.80 9.36 14.27
C GLU A 56 -25.09 8.24 15.03
N ALA A 57 -24.51 7.27 14.32
CA ALA A 57 -23.76 6.18 14.93
C ALA A 57 -22.54 6.69 15.70
N VAL A 58 -21.74 7.57 15.09
CA VAL A 58 -20.57 8.21 15.73
C VAL A 58 -21.01 9.03 16.94
N ASP A 59 -22.09 9.79 16.83
CA ASP A 59 -22.59 10.62 17.92
C ASP A 59 -23.09 9.77 19.11
N ARG A 60 -23.80 8.67 18.83
CA ARG A 60 -24.25 7.74 19.88
C ARG A 60 -23.05 7.13 20.62
N VAL A 61 -22.00 6.73 19.91
CA VAL A 61 -20.82 6.10 20.52
C VAL A 61 -19.98 7.11 21.30
N THR A 62 -19.69 8.28 20.72
CA THR A 62 -18.82 9.30 21.32
C THR A 62 -19.46 9.98 22.54
N ASN A 63 -20.79 10.12 22.55
CA ASN A 63 -21.53 10.64 23.71
C ASN A 63 -21.77 9.60 24.81
N HIS A 64 -21.65 8.30 24.52
CA HIS A 64 -21.86 7.26 25.51
C HIS A 64 -20.65 7.10 26.45
N ALA A 65 -20.89 7.25 27.75
CA ALA A 65 -19.83 7.27 28.79
C ALA A 65 -18.87 6.07 28.76
N THR A 66 -19.39 4.88 28.48
CA THR A 66 -18.62 3.62 28.40
C THR A 66 -18.09 3.31 27.00
N LEU A 67 -18.92 3.39 25.95
CA LEU A 67 -18.55 2.94 24.60
C LEU A 67 -17.39 3.75 23.99
N LYS A 68 -17.34 5.07 24.22
CA LYS A 68 -16.23 5.90 23.75
C LYS A 68 -14.85 5.47 24.25
N LYS A 69 -14.79 4.78 25.40
CA LYS A 69 -13.55 4.22 25.96
C LYS A 69 -13.18 2.86 25.36
N MET A 70 -14.09 2.22 24.63
CA MET A 70 -13.83 0.94 23.95
C MET A 70 -13.20 1.15 22.58
N VAL A 71 -13.43 2.30 21.94
CA VAL A 71 -12.87 2.65 20.63
C VAL A 71 -11.35 2.72 20.69
N LYS A 72 -10.70 1.97 19.81
CA LYS A 72 -9.25 1.88 19.62
C LYS A 72 -8.82 2.23 18.20
N LYS A 73 -9.68 1.96 17.21
CA LYS A 73 -9.44 2.24 15.80
C LYS A 73 -10.56 3.10 15.21
N VAL A 74 -10.18 4.05 14.37
CA VAL A 74 -11.12 4.92 13.65
C VAL A 74 -10.82 4.83 12.16
N TYR A 75 -11.86 4.65 11.35
CA TYR A 75 -11.81 4.87 9.90
C TYR A 75 -12.59 6.15 9.59
N VAL A 76 -11.97 7.03 8.82
CA VAL A 76 -12.61 8.19 8.20
C VAL A 76 -12.64 7.90 6.70
N ASN A 77 -13.82 7.64 6.16
CA ASN A 77 -14.04 7.40 4.74
C ASN A 77 -14.76 8.60 4.15
N THR A 78 -14.26 9.10 3.03
CA THR A 78 -14.86 10.25 2.32
C THR A 78 -15.97 9.85 1.35
N CYS A 79 -16.04 8.57 1.00
CA CYS A 79 -17.09 7.93 0.20
C CYS A 79 -17.50 6.59 0.83
N GLU A 80 -18.74 6.14 0.58
CA GLU A 80 -19.22 4.81 0.98
C GLU A 80 -18.66 3.76 0.03
N ASP A 81 -19.05 3.85 -1.23
CA ASP A 81 -18.50 3.12 -2.36
C ASP A 81 -17.56 4.03 -3.16
N ASP A 82 -16.63 3.44 -3.91
CA ASP A 82 -15.83 4.23 -4.85
C ASP A 82 -16.72 4.69 -6.02
N TYR A 83 -16.48 5.89 -6.55
CA TYR A 83 -17.24 6.42 -7.68
C TYR A 83 -16.90 5.65 -8.96
N ASP A 84 -17.88 5.47 -9.85
CA ASP A 84 -17.65 4.85 -11.16
C ASP A 84 -16.99 5.87 -12.12
N ASP A 85 -16.08 5.40 -12.99
CA ASP A 85 -15.35 6.25 -13.94
C ASP A 85 -16.25 6.97 -14.96
N ASP A 86 -17.44 6.42 -15.23
CA ASP A 86 -18.35 6.90 -16.28
C ASP A 86 -19.29 8.05 -15.84
N ASP A 87 -19.34 8.38 -14.56
CA ASP A 87 -20.28 9.38 -14.03
C ASP A 87 -19.56 10.72 -13.79
N GLU A 88 -19.82 11.70 -14.67
CA GLU A 88 -19.46 13.12 -14.44
C GLU A 88 -20.20 13.64 -13.18
N GLU A 89 -19.60 13.42 -12.02
CA GLU A 89 -20.12 13.87 -10.74
C GLU A 89 -19.56 15.26 -10.39
N ALA A 90 -20.41 16.12 -9.82
CA ALA A 90 -19.96 17.41 -9.31
C ALA A 90 -19.02 17.21 -8.10
N GLU A 91 -18.04 18.10 -7.92
CA GLU A 91 -17.15 18.08 -6.75
C GLU A 91 -17.97 17.94 -5.46
N VAL A 92 -17.60 16.94 -4.65
CA VAL A 92 -18.26 16.71 -3.36
C VAL A 92 -17.82 17.78 -2.35
N GLU A 93 -18.78 18.34 -1.63
CA GLU A 93 -18.47 19.33 -0.60
C GLU A 93 -18.05 18.63 0.71
N LEU A 94 -16.87 19.01 1.23
CA LEU A 94 -16.47 18.63 2.59
C LEU A 94 -17.30 19.38 3.63
N THR A 95 -18.46 18.82 3.95
CA THR A 95 -19.46 19.44 4.83
C THR A 95 -18.89 19.76 6.21
N LYS A 96 -19.44 20.80 6.84
CA LYS A 96 -19.11 21.14 8.22
C LYS A 96 -19.45 19.99 9.17
N ASP A 97 -20.57 19.31 8.92
CA ASP A 97 -21.02 18.20 9.76
C ASP A 97 -19.98 17.07 9.78
N PHE A 98 -19.44 16.69 8.63
CA PHE A 98 -18.38 15.68 8.52
C PHE A 98 -17.14 16.06 9.34
N LYS A 99 -16.64 17.30 9.17
CA LYS A 99 -15.49 17.83 9.93
C LYS A 99 -15.73 17.81 11.44
N ASP A 100 -16.92 18.22 11.86
CA ASP A 100 -17.30 18.24 13.28
C ASP A 100 -17.30 16.82 13.87
N ARG A 101 -17.67 15.78 13.10
CA ARG A 101 -17.62 14.38 13.57
C ARG A 101 -16.19 13.83 13.60
N ILE A 102 -15.31 14.21 12.67
CA ILE A 102 -13.86 13.89 12.77
C ILE A 102 -13.31 14.43 14.10
N ALA A 103 -13.60 15.69 14.44
CA ALA A 103 -13.13 16.31 15.68
C ALA A 103 -13.69 15.63 16.95
N LYS A 104 -14.91 15.07 16.91
CA LYS A 104 -15.52 14.36 18.05
C LYS A 104 -14.74 13.12 18.48
N PHE A 105 -13.94 12.50 17.61
CA PHE A 105 -13.10 11.37 18.00
C PHE A 105 -12.05 11.70 19.06
N LYS A 106 -11.76 12.99 19.30
CA LYS A 106 -10.98 13.43 20.46
C LYS A 106 -11.59 12.97 21.81
N ALA A 107 -12.90 12.72 21.85
CA ALA A 107 -13.59 12.20 23.03
C ALA A 107 -13.31 10.70 23.31
N CYS A 108 -12.63 10.01 22.40
CA CYS A 108 -12.26 8.60 22.51
C CYS A 108 -10.79 8.48 22.97
N PRO A 109 -10.52 8.33 24.28
CA PRO A 109 -9.18 8.46 24.84
C PRO A 109 -8.24 7.27 24.53
N ASN A 110 -8.77 6.17 24.00
CA ASN A 110 -8.03 4.93 23.76
C ASN A 110 -7.75 4.67 22.27
N VAL A 111 -8.03 5.65 21.41
CA VAL A 111 -7.70 5.56 19.98
C VAL A 111 -6.18 5.47 19.82
N GLN A 112 -5.73 4.46 19.11
CA GLN A 112 -4.32 4.17 18.83
C GLN A 112 -4.07 3.96 17.34
N SER A 113 -5.12 3.74 16.56
CA SER A 113 -5.07 3.44 15.13
C SER A 113 -6.07 4.33 14.40
N ALA A 114 -5.65 4.98 13.33
CA ALA A 114 -6.51 5.80 12.50
C ALA A 114 -6.22 5.55 11.02
N VAL A 115 -7.29 5.43 10.24
CA VAL A 115 -7.24 5.23 8.79
C VAL A 115 -8.06 6.32 8.12
N LEU A 116 -7.48 6.99 7.13
CA LEU A 116 -8.19 7.84 6.19
C LEU A 116 -8.31 7.08 4.86
N ARG A 117 -9.51 7.02 4.30
CA ARG A 117 -9.77 6.48 2.96
C ARG A 117 -10.35 7.59 2.09
N PHE A 118 -9.71 7.80 0.94
CA PHE A 118 -10.26 8.55 -0.18
C PHE A 118 -10.89 7.61 -1.21
N ASP A 119 -11.60 8.18 -2.17
CA ASP A 119 -11.96 7.50 -3.40
C ASP A 119 -10.71 6.97 -4.13
N LYS A 120 -10.84 5.85 -4.84
CA LYS A 120 -9.69 5.25 -5.57
C LYS A 120 -9.28 6.07 -6.80
N HIS A 121 -10.18 6.85 -7.38
CA HIS A 121 -9.89 7.69 -8.54
C HIS A 121 -9.42 9.07 -8.11
N CYS A 122 -8.41 9.60 -8.80
CA CYS A 122 -7.88 10.92 -8.52
C CYS A 122 -7.42 11.61 -9.80
N SER A 123 -7.51 12.94 -9.79
CA SER A 123 -7.10 13.80 -10.89
C SER A 123 -6.71 15.16 -10.31
N THR A 124 -5.72 15.81 -10.91
CA THR A 124 -5.38 17.22 -10.65
C THR A 124 -6.19 18.17 -11.53
N SER A 125 -7.03 17.65 -12.43
CA SER A 125 -7.81 18.42 -13.41
C SER A 125 -6.92 19.38 -14.22
N ARG A 126 -5.67 18.96 -14.49
CA ARG A 126 -4.70 19.79 -15.20
C ARG A 126 -5.13 20.06 -16.62
N GLU A 127 -5.60 19.02 -17.29
CA GLU A 127 -5.95 19.04 -18.69
C GLU A 127 -7.46 18.92 -18.88
N ILE A 128 -7.99 19.61 -19.88
CA ILE A 128 -9.45 19.71 -20.13
C ILE A 128 -10.06 18.36 -20.55
N TRP A 129 -9.23 17.43 -21.04
CA TRP A 129 -9.65 16.11 -21.48
C TRP A 129 -9.59 15.05 -20.39
N MET A 130 -9.03 15.36 -19.21
CA MET A 130 -9.00 14.43 -18.08
C MET A 130 -10.36 14.39 -17.39
N THR A 131 -10.79 13.19 -17.01
CA THR A 131 -12.00 13.00 -16.21
C THR A 131 -11.88 13.75 -14.88
N GLU A 132 -12.89 14.55 -14.56
CA GLU A 132 -13.00 15.18 -13.24
C GLU A 132 -13.65 14.19 -12.28
N HIS A 133 -12.93 13.79 -11.25
CA HIS A 133 -13.49 12.96 -10.18
C HIS A 133 -14.04 13.84 -9.05
N PRO A 134 -15.14 13.43 -8.38
CA PRO A 134 -15.80 14.24 -7.36
C PRO A 134 -14.87 14.63 -6.19
N GLU A 135 -13.88 13.81 -5.85
CA GLU A 135 -12.88 14.11 -4.81
C GLU A 135 -11.63 14.82 -5.38
N THR A 136 -11.79 16.11 -5.71
CA THR A 136 -10.71 16.95 -6.24
C THR A 136 -9.50 17.07 -5.31
N LEU A 137 -8.37 17.54 -5.85
CA LEU A 137 -7.18 17.91 -5.05
C LEU A 137 -7.52 18.90 -3.91
N ALA A 138 -8.43 19.84 -4.15
CA ALA A 138 -8.85 20.81 -3.15
C ALA A 138 -9.66 20.15 -2.01
N PHE A 139 -10.56 19.22 -2.35
CA PHE A 139 -11.28 18.40 -1.38
C PHE A 139 -10.32 17.55 -0.55
N ARG A 140 -9.46 16.76 -1.21
CA ARG A 140 -8.47 15.88 -0.56
C ARG A 140 -7.55 16.66 0.40
N THR A 141 -7.09 17.84 -0.02
CA THR A 141 -6.28 18.74 0.83
C THR A 141 -7.04 19.23 2.07
N LYS A 142 -8.30 19.65 1.92
CA LYS A 142 -9.13 20.09 3.06
C LYS A 142 -9.41 18.94 4.02
N THR A 143 -9.59 17.73 3.52
CA THR A 143 -9.81 16.52 4.32
C THR A 143 -8.56 16.12 5.08
N LEU A 144 -7.39 16.08 4.41
CA LEU A 144 -6.10 15.86 5.07
C LEU A 144 -5.86 16.87 6.19
N ARG A 145 -6.18 18.14 5.96
CA ARG A 145 -6.09 19.17 7.00
C ARG A 145 -6.91 18.81 8.24
N ALA A 146 -8.20 18.56 8.06
CA ALA A 146 -9.11 18.25 9.17
C ALA A 146 -8.68 16.96 9.91
N PHE A 147 -8.25 15.95 9.17
CA PHE A 147 -7.79 14.67 9.70
C PHE A 147 -6.51 14.83 10.53
N PHE A 148 -5.47 15.47 10.00
CA PHE A 148 -4.21 15.66 10.71
C PHE A 148 -4.30 16.67 11.84
N GLU A 149 -5.15 17.70 11.75
CA GLU A 149 -5.46 18.58 12.89
C GLU A 149 -6.07 17.80 14.06
N TRP A 150 -6.99 16.87 13.77
CA TRP A 150 -7.56 15.99 14.79
C TRP A 150 -6.51 15.06 15.39
N LEU A 151 -5.72 14.37 14.56
CA LEU A 151 -4.68 13.47 15.05
C LEU A 151 -3.62 14.18 15.89
N ALA A 152 -3.19 15.37 15.45
CA ALA A 152 -2.26 16.21 16.18
C ALA A 152 -2.82 16.73 17.52
N SER A 153 -4.15 16.64 17.73
CA SER A 153 -4.80 17.11 18.96
C SER A 153 -4.76 16.09 20.12
N PHE A 154 -4.33 14.84 19.87
CA PHE A 154 -4.22 13.83 20.91
C PHE A 154 -3.05 14.11 21.86
N GLU A 155 -3.27 13.86 23.16
CA GLU A 155 -2.22 13.91 24.19
C GLU A 155 -1.29 12.70 24.11
N VAL A 156 -1.86 11.53 23.76
CA VAL A 156 -1.12 10.29 23.55
C VAL A 156 -0.93 10.09 22.05
N SER A 157 0.30 9.90 21.63
CA SER A 157 0.60 9.70 20.21
C SER A 157 -0.08 8.45 19.65
N LEU A 158 -0.55 8.59 18.41
CA LEU A 158 -1.06 7.51 17.60
C LEU A 158 0.05 6.45 17.40
N ARG A 159 -0.34 5.17 17.32
CA ARG A 159 0.59 4.07 17.06
C ARG A 159 0.52 3.59 15.62
N GLU A 160 -0.64 3.67 14.99
CA GLU A 160 -0.87 3.15 13.65
C GLU A 160 -1.57 4.20 12.81
N LEU A 161 -0.98 4.52 11.66
CA LEU A 161 -1.57 5.40 10.67
C LEU A 161 -1.71 4.64 9.35
N GLY A 162 -2.90 4.76 8.78
CA GLY A 162 -3.22 4.27 7.46
C GLY A 162 -3.77 5.39 6.58
N ILE A 163 -3.30 5.49 5.35
CA ILE A 163 -3.97 6.29 4.31
C ILE A 163 -4.18 5.37 3.11
N ARG A 164 -5.45 5.14 2.79
CA ARG A 164 -5.89 4.36 1.63
C ARG A 164 -6.28 5.33 0.51
N ASN A 165 -5.83 5.02 -0.70
CA ASN A 165 -6.04 5.83 -1.89
C ASN A 165 -5.50 7.26 -1.72
N MET A 166 -4.29 7.36 -1.17
CA MET A 166 -3.56 8.61 -1.08
C MET A 166 -3.16 9.06 -2.49
N GLN A 167 -3.65 10.21 -2.93
CA GLN A 167 -3.18 10.79 -4.19
C GLN A 167 -1.68 11.11 -4.08
N ASP A 168 -0.96 10.91 -5.18
CA ASP A 168 0.47 11.18 -5.40
C ASP A 168 0.81 12.69 -5.42
N VAL A 169 0.24 13.47 -4.49
CA VAL A 169 0.52 14.89 -4.32
C VAL A 169 0.75 15.21 -2.85
N ASN A 170 1.93 15.76 -2.54
CA ASN A 170 2.21 16.26 -1.20
C ASN A 170 1.58 17.65 -0.99
N VAL A 171 1.02 17.85 0.21
CA VAL A 171 0.35 19.11 0.54
C VAL A 171 1.39 20.17 0.91
N GLY A 172 1.54 21.21 0.08
CA GLY A 172 2.45 22.34 0.28
C GLY A 172 2.03 23.35 1.37
N ASP A 173 1.29 22.92 2.40
CA ASP A 173 0.85 23.76 3.52
C ASP A 173 1.69 23.48 4.76
N ASP A 174 2.34 24.52 5.29
CA ASP A 174 3.24 24.43 6.45
C ASP A 174 2.54 23.88 7.70
N GLN A 175 1.26 24.25 7.92
CA GLN A 175 0.52 23.83 9.11
C GLN A 175 0.11 22.36 9.02
N ILE A 176 -0.28 21.89 7.83
CA ILE A 176 -0.56 20.47 7.57
C ILE A 176 0.74 19.67 7.71
N SER A 177 1.82 20.12 7.10
CA SER A 177 3.15 19.48 7.19
C SER A 177 3.62 19.33 8.63
N ALA A 178 3.47 20.37 9.46
CA ALA A 178 3.81 20.31 10.88
C ALA A 178 2.95 19.30 11.66
N ASN A 179 1.66 19.18 11.32
CA ASN A 179 0.77 18.19 11.93
C ASN A 179 1.13 16.76 11.49
N ILE A 180 1.46 16.56 10.21
CA ILE A 180 1.95 15.28 9.67
C ILE A 180 3.21 14.87 10.43
N GLU A 181 4.24 15.72 10.49
CA GLU A 181 5.48 15.42 11.18
C GLU A 181 5.24 15.05 12.65
N LYS A 182 4.40 15.82 13.36
CA LYS A 182 4.05 15.55 14.76
C LYS A 182 3.38 14.17 14.94
N VAL A 183 2.49 13.79 14.04
CA VAL A 183 1.78 12.50 14.11
C VAL A 183 2.74 11.34 13.81
N LEU A 184 3.63 11.50 12.83
CA LEU A 184 4.53 10.44 12.37
C LEU A 184 5.62 10.07 13.40
N GLN A 185 6.07 11.01 14.25
CA GLN A 185 7.22 10.86 15.16
C GLN A 185 7.22 9.61 16.07
N ASN A 186 6.06 9.07 16.41
CA ASN A 186 5.92 7.94 17.35
C ASN A 186 5.12 6.76 16.78
N LEU A 187 4.93 6.73 15.45
CA LEU A 187 4.22 5.63 14.80
C LEU A 187 5.03 4.34 14.83
N ARG A 188 4.31 3.25 15.08
CA ARG A 188 4.82 1.89 14.95
C ARG A 188 4.40 1.25 13.64
N THR A 189 3.25 1.64 13.11
CA THR A 189 2.73 1.12 11.84
C THR A 189 2.37 2.27 10.93
N LEU A 190 2.89 2.24 9.71
CA LEU A 190 2.55 3.16 8.64
C LEU A 190 2.12 2.34 7.41
N ARG A 191 0.92 2.61 6.91
CA ARG A 191 0.39 2.01 5.67
C ARG A 191 -0.02 3.11 4.72
N LEU A 192 0.63 3.14 3.56
CA LEU A 192 0.29 4.05 2.48
C LEU A 192 -0.09 3.21 1.26
N SER A 193 -1.35 3.34 0.85
CA SER A 193 -1.84 2.91 -0.44
C SER A 193 -1.95 4.18 -1.27
N ILE A 194 -1.16 4.26 -2.33
CA ILE A 194 -1.01 5.42 -3.19
C ILE A 194 -1.83 5.16 -4.45
N VAL A 195 -2.54 6.18 -4.91
CA VAL A 195 -3.22 6.18 -6.21
C VAL A 195 -2.67 7.30 -7.06
N THR A 196 -2.58 7.05 -8.36
CA THR A 196 -2.01 7.97 -9.34
C THR A 196 -3.08 8.44 -10.31
N GLU A 197 -2.83 9.57 -10.96
CA GLU A 197 -3.69 10.02 -12.05
C GLU A 197 -3.58 9.04 -13.23
N HIS A 198 -4.71 8.75 -13.88
CA HIS A 198 -4.79 7.83 -15.01
C HIS A 198 -5.37 8.52 -16.24
N ASN A 199 -4.69 8.39 -17.37
CA ASN A 199 -5.12 8.86 -18.67
C ASN A 199 -5.71 7.68 -19.46
N GLU A 200 -7.02 7.49 -19.37
CA GLU A 200 -7.72 6.41 -20.09
C GLU A 200 -7.47 6.42 -21.61
N ALA A 201 -7.26 7.61 -22.20
CA ALA A 201 -7.08 7.76 -23.64
C ALA A 201 -5.66 7.41 -24.11
N ALA A 202 -4.66 7.58 -23.24
CA ALA A 202 -3.26 7.27 -23.50
C ALA A 202 -2.54 6.94 -22.17
N PRO A 203 -2.74 5.73 -21.61
CA PRO A 203 -2.20 5.38 -20.30
C PRO A 203 -0.66 5.32 -20.25
N GLU A 204 0.00 5.25 -21.41
CA GLU A 204 1.44 5.42 -21.52
C GLU A 204 1.94 6.78 -21.01
N ASP A 205 1.09 7.80 -21.07
CA ASP A 205 1.42 9.17 -20.63
C ASP A 205 1.33 9.34 -19.10
N ASP A 206 0.79 8.35 -18.35
CA ASP A 206 0.65 8.43 -16.89
C ASP A 206 1.99 8.68 -16.20
N LEU A 207 3.06 8.10 -16.75
CA LEU A 207 4.40 8.25 -16.21
C LEU A 207 5.03 9.62 -16.49
N ASP A 208 4.42 10.44 -17.35
CA ASP A 208 4.93 11.77 -17.66
C ASP A 208 4.49 12.80 -16.61
N PHE A 209 3.44 12.47 -15.84
CA PHE A 209 2.90 13.34 -14.80
C PHE A 209 3.96 13.64 -13.71
N PRO A 210 4.32 14.93 -13.49
CA PRO A 210 5.35 15.32 -12.55
C PRO A 210 4.96 15.08 -11.09
N GLU A 211 3.66 15.10 -10.74
CA GLU A 211 3.13 14.84 -9.40
C GLU A 211 3.66 13.52 -8.85
N LEU A 212 3.53 12.46 -9.63
CA LEU A 212 4.02 11.13 -9.36
C LEU A 212 5.52 11.14 -8.97
N HIS A 213 6.35 11.78 -9.78
CA HIS A 213 7.80 11.88 -9.54
C HIS A 213 8.14 12.70 -8.31
N ASP A 214 7.53 13.88 -8.17
CA ASP A 214 7.75 14.79 -7.06
C ASP A 214 7.33 14.14 -5.74
N PHE A 215 6.23 13.40 -5.74
CA PHE A 215 5.73 12.69 -4.59
C PHE A 215 6.68 11.59 -4.12
N PHE A 216 7.10 10.69 -5.01
CA PHE A 216 8.02 9.61 -4.64
C PHE A 216 9.43 10.12 -4.28
N ALA A 217 9.87 11.23 -4.87
CA ALA A 217 11.12 11.90 -4.48
C ALA A 217 11.05 12.45 -3.03
N GLN A 218 9.89 12.96 -2.63
CA GLN A 218 9.66 13.54 -1.30
C GLN A 218 9.22 12.52 -0.26
N LEU A 219 8.64 11.38 -0.67
CA LEU A 219 8.08 10.33 0.19
C LEU A 219 9.04 9.92 1.32
N PRO A 220 10.34 9.63 1.08
CA PRO A 220 11.26 9.31 2.16
C PRO A 220 11.38 10.43 3.21
N SER A 221 11.43 11.68 2.79
CA SER A 221 11.64 12.82 3.69
C SER A 221 10.40 13.23 4.46
N VAL A 222 9.22 13.21 3.82
CA VAL A 222 7.95 13.71 4.37
C VAL A 222 7.25 12.64 5.20
N TRP A 223 7.21 11.40 4.70
CA TRP A 223 6.37 10.34 5.26
C TRP A 223 7.14 9.29 6.05
N LEU A 224 8.38 8.97 5.63
CA LEU A 224 9.14 7.87 6.21
C LEU A 224 10.08 8.33 7.33
N LYS A 225 10.94 9.32 7.05
CA LYS A 225 11.98 9.81 7.95
C LYS A 225 11.45 10.27 9.32
N PRO A 226 10.29 10.94 9.44
CA PRO A 226 9.80 11.36 10.74
C PRO A 226 9.50 10.18 11.70
N SER A 227 9.09 9.03 11.17
CA SER A 227 8.79 7.82 11.96
C SER A 227 9.99 6.88 12.10
N ALA A 228 11.15 7.22 11.50
CA ALA A 228 12.28 6.30 11.34
C ALA A 228 12.73 5.61 12.64
N SER A 229 12.72 6.33 13.76
CA SER A 229 13.20 5.83 15.05
C SER A 229 12.24 4.89 15.77
N SER A 230 10.95 4.85 15.40
CA SER A 230 9.91 4.11 16.12
C SER A 230 9.15 3.09 15.27
N LEU A 231 9.25 3.18 13.94
CA LEU A 231 8.51 2.34 13.01
C LEU A 231 8.91 0.86 13.13
N GLU A 232 7.89 0.02 13.33
CA GLU A 232 7.99 -1.45 13.41
C GLU A 232 7.37 -2.13 12.18
N HIS A 233 6.40 -1.50 11.51
CA HIS A 233 5.66 -2.05 10.38
C HIS A 233 5.48 -0.99 9.28
N LEU A 234 5.89 -1.31 8.05
CA LEU A 234 5.76 -0.42 6.89
C LEU A 234 5.07 -1.16 5.74
N THR A 235 4.00 -0.58 5.19
CA THR A 235 3.42 -0.99 3.91
C THR A 235 3.43 0.19 2.95
N LEU A 236 4.03 0.00 1.77
CA LEU A 236 3.93 0.92 0.65
C LEU A 236 3.38 0.16 -0.56
N SER A 237 2.22 0.58 -1.04
CA SER A 237 1.59 0.02 -2.24
C SER A 237 1.14 1.16 -3.13
N CYS A 238 1.20 0.95 -4.44
CA CYS A 238 0.73 1.91 -5.44
C CYS A 238 -0.10 1.15 -6.47
N ASP A 239 -1.12 1.79 -7.02
CA ASP A 239 -1.91 1.27 -8.15
C ASP A 239 -1.07 1.11 -9.43
N ASN A 240 -0.03 1.93 -9.61
CA ASN A 240 0.97 1.78 -10.67
C ASN A 240 2.31 1.23 -10.16
N TYR A 241 3.15 0.71 -11.06
CA TYR A 241 4.50 0.25 -10.72
C TYR A 241 5.41 1.41 -10.31
N PHE A 242 6.16 1.23 -9.23
CA PHE A 242 7.09 2.24 -8.72
C PHE A 242 8.42 1.66 -8.23
N GLY A 243 9.39 2.51 -7.93
CA GLY A 243 10.73 2.14 -7.48
C GLY A 243 11.78 2.30 -8.57
N PHE A 244 11.40 2.10 -9.84
CA PHE A 244 12.17 2.48 -11.01
C PHE A 244 11.72 3.84 -11.56
N TYR A 245 10.49 3.92 -12.07
CA TYR A 245 9.92 5.12 -12.69
C TYR A 245 8.41 5.21 -12.37
N PRO A 246 8.01 5.93 -11.32
CA PRO A 246 8.80 6.89 -10.56
C PRO A 246 9.86 6.22 -9.66
N LYS A 247 10.96 6.94 -9.48
CA LYS A 247 12.06 6.50 -8.62
C LYS A 247 11.69 6.64 -7.14
N LEU A 248 11.94 5.59 -6.36
CA LEU A 248 11.93 5.66 -4.90
C LEU A 248 13.30 5.30 -4.32
N GLU A 249 13.99 6.30 -3.75
CA GLU A 249 15.29 6.12 -3.11
C GLU A 249 15.17 6.02 -1.58
N LEU A 250 15.36 4.81 -1.04
CA LEU A 250 15.21 4.53 0.39
C LEU A 250 16.53 4.58 1.16
N SER A 251 17.68 4.71 0.48
CA SER A 251 19.00 4.66 1.14
C SER A 251 19.23 5.74 2.21
N GLU A 252 18.49 6.84 2.17
CA GLU A 252 18.57 7.91 3.18
C GLU A 252 17.75 7.65 4.45
N VAL A 253 16.94 6.58 4.49
CA VAL A 253 16.08 6.23 5.63
C VAL A 253 16.39 4.83 6.11
N HIS A 254 16.62 4.68 7.42
CA HIS A 254 16.83 3.38 8.06
C HIS A 254 15.94 3.25 9.30
N PHE A 255 15.41 2.04 9.52
CA PHE A 255 14.39 1.76 10.52
C PHE A 255 14.91 0.73 11.53
N PRO A 256 15.55 1.14 12.64
CA PRO A 256 16.23 0.23 13.57
C PRO A 256 15.32 -0.75 14.31
N HIS A 257 14.00 -0.62 14.18
CA HIS A 257 13.01 -1.45 14.86
C HIS A 257 12.04 -2.16 13.88
N LEU A 258 12.32 -2.12 12.58
CA LEU A 258 11.44 -2.67 11.54
C LEU A 258 11.34 -4.19 11.68
N LYS A 259 10.13 -4.68 11.88
CA LYS A 259 9.77 -6.10 12.02
C LYS A 259 9.02 -6.62 10.81
N SER A 260 8.22 -5.78 10.16
CA SER A 260 7.43 -6.15 8.99
C SER A 260 7.58 -5.10 7.90
N LEU A 261 7.81 -5.55 6.68
CA LEU A 261 7.88 -4.70 5.48
C LEU A 261 7.04 -5.35 4.38
N ALA A 262 6.13 -4.57 3.83
CA ALA A 262 5.28 -4.97 2.71
C ALA A 262 5.40 -3.97 1.55
N PHE A 263 5.51 -4.51 0.35
CA PHE A 263 5.47 -3.75 -0.89
C PHE A 263 4.38 -4.31 -1.82
N GLY A 264 3.61 -3.42 -2.45
CA GLY A 264 2.64 -3.75 -3.50
C GLY A 264 2.99 -3.03 -4.81
N ASN A 265 3.20 -3.72 -5.93
CA ASN A 265 3.67 -3.14 -7.21
C ASN A 265 5.06 -2.46 -7.17
N TYR A 266 5.96 -2.91 -6.30
CA TYR A 266 7.33 -2.39 -6.26
C TYR A 266 8.27 -3.08 -7.25
N CYS A 267 9.02 -2.28 -8.00
CA CYS A 267 9.97 -2.73 -9.02
C CYS A 267 11.41 -2.69 -8.51
N PHE A 268 12.08 -3.84 -8.57
CA PHE A 268 13.48 -4.03 -8.24
C PHE A 268 14.36 -3.93 -9.49
N VAL A 269 15.30 -3.00 -9.46
CA VAL A 269 16.19 -2.66 -10.59
C VAL A 269 17.65 -2.54 -10.17
N ARG A 270 17.94 -2.59 -8.86
CA ARG A 270 19.29 -2.46 -8.32
C ARG A 270 19.56 -3.23 -7.04
N ASP A 271 20.83 -3.55 -6.88
CA ASP A 271 21.40 -4.13 -5.66
C ASP A 271 21.15 -3.27 -4.42
N SER A 272 21.15 -1.94 -4.55
CA SER A 272 20.93 -1.04 -3.41
C SER A 272 19.56 -1.24 -2.76
N GLN A 273 18.52 -1.61 -3.53
CA GLN A 273 17.19 -1.90 -2.99
C GLN A 273 17.20 -3.18 -2.15
N LEU A 274 17.87 -4.23 -2.64
CA LEU A 274 18.05 -5.47 -1.89
C LEU A 274 18.89 -5.23 -0.62
N GLU A 275 20.04 -4.57 -0.74
CA GLU A 275 20.92 -4.30 0.39
C GLU A 275 20.27 -3.38 1.43
N TRP A 276 19.37 -2.49 1.01
CA TRP A 276 18.53 -1.71 1.93
C TRP A 276 17.64 -2.62 2.79
N ILE A 277 16.89 -3.57 2.18
CA ILE A 277 16.06 -4.54 2.92
C ILE A 277 16.93 -5.38 3.88
N LEU A 278 18.09 -5.82 3.40
CA LEU A 278 19.03 -6.63 4.19
C LEU A 278 19.66 -5.84 5.34
N SER A 279 19.71 -4.52 5.27
CA SER A 279 20.21 -3.68 6.36
C SER A 279 19.39 -3.82 7.65
N HIS A 280 18.14 -4.30 7.56
CA HIS A 280 17.24 -4.55 8.68
C HIS A 280 17.30 -5.98 9.23
N ALA A 281 18.31 -6.77 8.84
CA ALA A 281 18.49 -8.17 9.23
C ALA A 281 18.36 -8.46 10.74
N ALA A 282 18.70 -7.48 11.59
CA ALA A 282 18.66 -7.61 13.04
C ALA A 282 17.23 -7.65 13.62
N THR A 283 16.25 -7.11 12.92
CA THR A 283 14.88 -6.93 13.46
C THR A 283 13.79 -7.50 12.57
N LEU A 284 14.04 -7.62 11.26
CA LEU A 284 13.03 -7.99 10.29
C LEU A 284 12.59 -9.45 10.47
N THR A 285 11.29 -9.64 10.72
CA THR A 285 10.66 -10.94 10.95
C THR A 285 9.66 -11.32 9.87
N GLU A 286 9.12 -10.35 9.14
CA GLU A 286 8.08 -10.53 8.14
C GLU A 286 8.39 -9.70 6.89
N LEU A 287 8.20 -10.32 5.73
CA LEU A 287 8.33 -9.70 4.41
C LEU A 287 7.14 -10.13 3.56
N SER A 288 6.48 -9.18 2.88
CA SER A 288 5.37 -9.44 1.97
C SER A 288 5.55 -8.67 0.68
N PHE A 289 5.54 -9.35 -0.46
CA PHE A 289 5.63 -8.77 -1.80
C PHE A 289 4.39 -9.13 -2.59
N ASP A 290 3.55 -8.14 -2.84
CA ASP A 290 2.32 -8.26 -3.61
C ASP A 290 2.55 -7.64 -4.99
N ASP A 291 2.44 -8.43 -6.05
CA ASP A 291 2.69 -8.05 -7.44
C ASP A 291 3.96 -7.22 -7.68
N CYS A 292 5.01 -7.52 -6.91
CA CYS A 292 6.34 -6.92 -7.10
C CYS A 292 7.08 -7.59 -8.26
N ALA A 293 7.86 -6.81 -9.01
CA ALA A 293 8.59 -7.27 -10.18
C ALA A 293 10.10 -6.97 -10.08
N ILE A 294 10.92 -7.78 -10.75
CA ILE A 294 12.29 -7.41 -11.11
C ILE A 294 12.28 -6.91 -12.54
N LEU A 295 12.69 -5.65 -12.77
CA LEU A 295 12.90 -5.18 -14.14
C LEU A 295 14.27 -5.63 -14.60
N TYR A 296 14.31 -6.55 -15.57
CA TYR A 296 15.57 -7.15 -16.01
C TYR A 296 16.20 -6.41 -17.20
N ASP A 297 15.40 -5.62 -17.92
CA ASP A 297 15.83 -4.76 -19.01
C ASP A 297 14.96 -3.51 -19.03
N MET A 298 15.58 -2.34 -19.16
CA MET A 298 14.91 -1.04 -19.13
C MET A 298 15.48 -0.15 -20.21
N CYS A 299 14.63 0.71 -20.78
CA CYS A 299 14.99 1.69 -21.78
C CYS A 299 14.25 3.00 -21.50
N LEU A 300 14.99 4.11 -21.47
CA LEU A 300 14.43 5.47 -21.33
C LEU A 300 14.96 6.40 -22.41
N THR A 301 14.15 7.35 -22.85
CA THR A 301 14.58 8.48 -23.68
C THR A 301 15.41 9.47 -22.87
N GLU A 302 16.18 10.33 -23.55
CA GLU A 302 16.96 11.40 -22.91
C GLU A 302 16.10 12.32 -22.02
N TRP A 303 14.86 12.58 -22.44
CA TRP A 303 13.92 13.43 -21.70
C TRP A 303 13.56 12.82 -20.33
N HIS A 304 13.32 11.51 -20.27
CA HIS A 304 12.97 10.81 -19.04
C HIS A 304 14.17 10.45 -18.14
N LEU A 305 15.40 10.62 -18.62
CA LEU A 305 16.60 10.43 -17.80
C LEU A 305 16.89 11.60 -16.87
N ALA A 306 16.57 12.82 -17.28
CA ALA A 306 16.87 14.02 -16.51
C ALA A 306 16.08 14.03 -15.19
N ASP A 307 16.80 13.92 -14.06
CA ASP A 307 16.32 13.99 -12.66
C ASP A 307 15.29 12.94 -12.19
N ARG A 308 14.61 12.24 -13.10
CA ARG A 308 13.57 11.24 -12.80
C ARG A 308 14.07 9.80 -12.78
N CYS A 309 15.15 9.52 -13.51
CA CYS A 309 15.72 8.17 -13.59
C CYS A 309 16.61 7.84 -12.37
N PRO A 310 16.57 6.59 -11.90
CA PRO A 310 17.42 6.16 -10.80
C PRO A 310 18.89 5.97 -11.23
N PHE A 311 19.22 5.94 -12.52
CA PHE A 311 20.58 5.68 -13.05
C PHE A 311 21.26 6.95 -13.59
N LYS A 312 22.60 6.98 -13.56
CA LYS A 312 23.38 7.99 -14.30
C LYS A 312 23.54 7.55 -15.76
N GLU A 313 23.65 8.51 -16.68
CA GLU A 313 23.93 8.24 -18.10
C GLU A 313 25.16 7.33 -18.30
N SER A 314 26.20 7.48 -17.48
CA SER A 314 27.42 6.66 -17.54
C SER A 314 27.22 5.17 -17.21
N GLU A 315 26.10 4.83 -16.57
CA GLU A 315 25.74 3.46 -16.20
C GLU A 315 24.89 2.79 -17.28
N MET A 316 24.42 3.54 -18.27
CA MET A 316 23.49 3.08 -19.30
C MET A 316 24.18 2.99 -20.67
N GLU A 317 23.71 2.05 -21.48
CA GLU A 317 24.16 1.89 -22.85
C GLU A 317 23.31 2.75 -23.79
N LEU A 318 23.95 3.69 -24.48
CA LEU A 318 23.28 4.49 -25.50
C LEU A 318 23.13 3.68 -26.80
N ARG A 319 21.88 3.45 -27.23
CA ARG A 319 21.56 2.83 -28.51
C ARG A 319 20.72 3.78 -29.37
N ARG A 320 20.73 3.54 -30.68
CA ARG A 320 19.92 4.26 -31.67
C ARG A 320 18.85 3.31 -32.18
N GLU A 321 17.59 3.66 -32.00
CA GLU A 321 16.47 2.91 -32.56
C GLU A 321 15.95 3.52 -33.88
N GLY A 322 15.33 2.68 -34.70
CA GLY A 322 14.66 3.07 -35.95
C GLY A 322 15.59 3.67 -37.01
N ASP A 323 15.20 4.80 -37.59
CA ASP A 323 15.99 5.53 -38.60
C ASP A 323 17.14 6.37 -38.01
N GLY A 324 17.44 6.17 -36.72
CA GLY A 324 18.55 6.80 -36.01
C GLY A 324 18.24 8.19 -35.44
N ARG A 325 16.96 8.57 -35.32
CA ARG A 325 16.53 9.88 -34.81
C ARG A 325 16.33 9.96 -33.30
N VAL A 326 16.02 8.85 -32.63
CA VAL A 326 15.79 8.84 -31.18
C VAL A 326 16.93 8.11 -30.48
N LEU A 327 17.51 8.78 -29.48
CA LEU A 327 18.54 8.23 -28.62
C LEU A 327 17.86 7.61 -27.40
N MET A 328 18.12 6.32 -27.23
CA MET A 328 17.54 5.50 -26.18
C MET A 328 18.65 4.96 -25.29
N TYR A 329 18.42 4.99 -23.97
CA TYR A 329 19.40 4.56 -22.98
C TYR A 329 18.92 3.29 -22.31
N TYR A 330 19.72 2.24 -22.45
CA TYR A 330 19.39 0.91 -21.96
C TYR A 330 20.16 0.60 -20.69
N PHE A 331 19.48 -0.06 -19.77
CA PHE A 331 20.10 -0.67 -18.61
C PHE A 331 19.53 -2.07 -18.43
N SER A 332 20.40 -3.02 -18.14
CA SER A 332 19.97 -4.38 -17.83
C SER A 332 20.40 -4.74 -16.42
N TYR A 333 19.49 -5.36 -15.68
CA TYR A 333 19.75 -5.84 -14.34
C TYR A 333 19.87 -7.36 -14.34
N ASP A 334 20.95 -7.88 -13.76
CA ASP A 334 21.30 -9.30 -13.88
C ASP A 334 20.77 -10.17 -12.74
N LYS A 335 20.38 -9.60 -11.59
CA LYS A 335 19.82 -10.39 -10.48
C LYS A 335 18.42 -10.88 -10.78
N ARG A 336 18.10 -12.01 -10.17
CA ARG A 336 16.85 -12.74 -10.33
C ARG A 336 16.21 -13.00 -8.97
N TRP A 337 14.96 -13.43 -8.97
CA TRP A 337 14.21 -13.71 -7.75
C TRP A 337 14.90 -14.79 -6.90
N HIS A 338 15.50 -15.82 -7.51
CA HIS A 338 16.34 -16.77 -6.77
C HIS A 338 17.47 -16.11 -5.99
N ASP A 339 18.15 -15.09 -6.53
CA ASP A 339 19.20 -14.36 -5.81
C ASP A 339 18.65 -13.60 -4.59
N TYR A 340 17.44 -13.04 -4.72
CA TYR A 340 16.73 -12.36 -3.63
C TYR A 340 16.30 -13.35 -2.57
N PHE A 341 15.66 -14.46 -2.95
CA PHE A 341 15.23 -15.51 -2.02
C PHE A 341 16.41 -16.12 -1.26
N ASP A 342 17.51 -16.41 -1.95
CA ASP A 342 18.73 -16.90 -1.31
C ASP A 342 19.37 -15.87 -0.38
N SER A 343 19.34 -14.59 -0.75
CA SER A 343 19.78 -13.50 0.11
C SER A 343 18.92 -13.40 1.37
N PHE A 344 17.59 -13.46 1.25
CA PHE A 344 16.69 -13.45 2.41
C PHE A 344 16.90 -14.67 3.31
N ARG A 345 17.06 -15.85 2.70
CA ARG A 345 17.28 -17.11 3.42
C ARG A 345 18.56 -17.07 4.25
N THR A 346 19.63 -16.52 3.70
CA THR A 346 20.98 -16.55 4.30
C THR A 346 21.31 -15.34 5.16
N LYS A 347 20.80 -14.15 4.80
CA LYS A 347 21.18 -12.88 5.43
C LYS A 347 20.11 -12.30 6.36
N LEU A 348 18.86 -12.81 6.37
CA LEU A 348 17.82 -12.40 7.31
C LEU A 348 17.58 -13.49 8.38
N PRO A 349 18.38 -13.55 9.46
CA PRO A 349 18.32 -14.65 10.43
C PRO A 349 17.00 -14.71 11.21
N HIS A 350 16.32 -13.57 11.38
CA HIS A 350 15.08 -13.47 12.16
C HIS A 350 13.80 -13.57 11.33
N LEU A 351 13.91 -13.66 10.01
CA LEU A 351 12.75 -13.80 9.11
C LEU A 351 12.00 -15.12 9.40
N ARG A 352 10.71 -14.99 9.74
CA ARG A 352 9.77 -16.06 10.12
C ARG A 352 8.60 -16.18 9.15
N ARG A 353 8.27 -15.11 8.44
CA ARG A 353 7.22 -15.09 7.43
C ARG A 353 7.72 -14.38 6.19
N PHE A 354 7.58 -15.02 5.04
CA PHE A 354 7.79 -14.46 3.72
C PHE A 354 6.53 -14.73 2.91
N LEU A 355 5.99 -13.71 2.25
CA LEU A 355 4.91 -13.83 1.29
C LEU A 355 5.37 -13.20 -0.02
N ILE A 356 5.10 -13.88 -1.12
CA ILE A 356 5.23 -13.34 -2.46
C ILE A 356 4.07 -13.88 -3.29
N GLY A 357 3.43 -13.02 -4.06
CA GLY A 357 2.38 -13.43 -4.99
C GLY A 357 1.48 -12.26 -5.35
N SER A 358 0.19 -12.55 -5.49
CA SER A 358 -0.81 -11.56 -5.94
C SER A 358 -1.98 -11.53 -4.97
N GLY A 359 -2.44 -10.32 -4.67
CA GLY A 359 -3.62 -10.01 -3.86
C GLY A 359 -4.84 -9.65 -4.72
N ASP A 360 -5.91 -9.24 -4.05
CA ASP A 360 -7.12 -8.72 -4.70
C ASP A 360 -6.93 -7.23 -5.06
N TRP A 361 -6.48 -6.99 -6.28
CA TRP A 361 -6.27 -5.67 -6.89
C TRP A 361 -7.47 -5.18 -7.73
N ASP A 362 -8.50 -6.02 -7.94
CA ASP A 362 -9.69 -5.71 -8.76
C ASP A 362 -10.48 -4.50 -8.23
N HIS A 363 -10.38 -4.27 -6.92
CA HIS A 363 -11.06 -3.18 -6.23
C HIS A 363 -10.11 -2.05 -5.82
N GLY A 364 -9.02 -1.88 -6.58
CA GLY A 364 -7.96 -0.92 -6.33
C GLY A 364 -6.90 -1.46 -5.37
N VAL A 365 -6.04 -0.57 -4.87
CA VAL A 365 -4.87 -0.95 -4.08
C VAL A 365 -5.27 -1.71 -2.80
N PRO A 366 -4.77 -2.95 -2.58
CA PRO A 366 -5.01 -3.71 -1.37
C PRO A 366 -4.60 -2.93 -0.12
N PHE A 367 -5.45 -2.96 0.92
CA PHE A 367 -5.22 -2.21 2.16
C PHE A 367 -5.53 -3.06 3.38
N GLU A 368 -4.54 -3.23 4.27
CA GLU A 368 -4.60 -4.15 5.43
C GLU A 368 -4.81 -5.63 5.06
N LYS A 369 -4.43 -5.99 3.83
CA LYS A 369 -4.50 -7.34 3.26
C LYS A 369 -3.12 -7.99 3.08
N GLU A 370 -2.07 -7.47 3.71
CA GLU A 370 -0.68 -7.94 3.49
C GLU A 370 -0.47 -9.41 3.87
N ASP A 371 -1.38 -9.94 4.70
CA ASP A 371 -1.41 -11.32 5.17
C ASP A 371 -2.26 -12.26 4.28
N GLU A 372 -3.02 -11.69 3.35
CA GLU A 372 -3.98 -12.37 2.48
C GLU A 372 -3.43 -12.63 1.07
N VAL A 373 -2.22 -12.12 0.77
CA VAL A 373 -1.52 -12.36 -0.50
C VAL A 373 -1.45 -13.86 -0.80
N GLU A 374 -1.99 -14.27 -1.94
CA GLU A 374 -1.95 -15.65 -2.36
C GLU A 374 -0.54 -15.98 -2.84
N ILE A 375 0.08 -17.00 -2.22
CA ILE A 375 1.47 -17.35 -2.54
C ILE A 375 1.54 -17.91 -3.95
N CYS A 376 2.23 -17.20 -4.85
CA CYS A 376 2.46 -17.63 -6.22
C CYS A 376 3.73 -17.00 -6.79
N LEU A 377 4.21 -17.54 -7.91
CA LEU A 377 5.16 -16.84 -8.77
C LEU A 377 4.43 -16.40 -10.02
N GLY A 378 4.01 -15.13 -10.05
CA GLY A 378 3.30 -14.55 -11.17
C GLY A 378 4.18 -14.44 -12.43
N GLU A 379 3.52 -14.39 -13.57
CA GLU A 379 4.12 -14.15 -14.89
C GLU A 379 4.85 -12.79 -14.95
N ASN A 380 4.26 -11.77 -14.33
CA ASN A 380 4.82 -10.41 -14.23
C ASN A 380 5.96 -10.27 -13.20
N ARG A 381 6.47 -11.35 -12.61
CA ARG A 381 7.61 -11.27 -11.67
C ARG A 381 8.90 -10.76 -12.33
N TYR A 382 9.01 -10.92 -13.66
CA TYR A 382 10.06 -10.32 -14.49
C TYR A 382 9.40 -9.49 -15.56
N MET A 383 9.74 -8.20 -15.60
CA MET A 383 9.19 -7.27 -16.57
C MET A 383 10.32 -6.49 -17.25
N VAL A 384 9.97 -5.82 -18.33
CA VAL A 384 10.80 -4.76 -18.91
C VAL A 384 10.09 -3.42 -18.76
N CYS A 385 10.85 -2.33 -18.79
CA CYS A 385 10.28 -1.00 -18.84
C CYS A 385 10.85 -0.25 -20.03
N TYR A 386 10.06 -0.09 -21.09
CA TYR A 386 10.49 0.58 -22.31
C TYR A 386 9.67 1.84 -22.57
N ASP A 387 10.34 2.97 -22.51
CA ASP A 387 9.77 4.29 -22.77
C ASP A 387 9.19 4.40 -24.19
N GLY A 388 8.03 5.05 -24.31
CA GLY A 388 7.30 5.21 -25.57
C GLY A 388 6.48 3.98 -26.02
N TYR A 389 6.40 2.93 -25.20
CA TYR A 389 5.50 1.80 -25.43
C TYR A 389 4.17 1.99 -24.68
N GLY A 390 3.07 1.72 -25.38
CA GLY A 390 1.71 1.67 -24.82
C GLY A 390 1.12 0.26 -24.86
N PRO A 391 0.06 -0.02 -24.08
CA PRO A 391 -0.66 0.90 -23.20
C PRO A 391 0.05 1.19 -21.88
N SER A 392 1.11 0.45 -21.55
CA SER A 392 1.99 0.77 -20.42
C SER A 392 3.43 0.55 -20.86
N PRO A 393 4.38 1.39 -20.42
CA PRO A 393 5.79 1.13 -20.66
C PRO A 393 6.31 -0.05 -19.83
N TYR A 394 5.57 -0.50 -18.80
CA TYR A 394 5.86 -1.71 -18.04
C TYR A 394 5.28 -2.93 -18.75
N LEU A 395 6.15 -3.65 -19.46
CA LEU A 395 5.73 -4.74 -20.33
C LEU A 395 5.93 -6.09 -19.62
N GLY A 396 4.85 -6.87 -19.59
CA GLY A 396 4.81 -8.23 -19.05
C GLY A 396 5.36 -9.29 -20.03
N PRO A 397 5.15 -10.58 -19.75
CA PRO A 397 5.71 -11.68 -20.54
C PRO A 397 5.07 -11.85 -21.93
N ASP A 398 3.91 -11.24 -22.17
CA ASP A 398 3.25 -11.24 -23.49
C ASP A 398 3.96 -10.34 -24.51
N HIS A 399 4.91 -9.50 -24.07
CA HIS A 399 5.74 -8.71 -24.97
C HIS A 399 6.72 -9.60 -25.73
N GLU A 400 6.61 -9.59 -27.06
CA GLU A 400 7.60 -10.24 -27.92
C GLU A 400 8.81 -9.32 -28.09
N PRO A 401 9.98 -9.67 -27.51
CA PRO A 401 11.14 -8.80 -27.58
C PRO A 401 11.65 -8.68 -29.01
N TYR A 402 12.06 -7.48 -29.40
CA TYR A 402 12.78 -7.27 -30.66
C TYR A 402 14.16 -7.93 -30.63
N GLU A 403 14.80 -8.11 -31.80
CA GLU A 403 16.11 -8.79 -31.92
C GLU A 403 17.24 -8.17 -31.06
N TRP A 404 17.10 -6.90 -30.68
CA TRP A 404 18.06 -6.15 -29.88
C TRP A 404 17.68 -6.01 -28.40
N GLU A 405 16.50 -6.48 -28.01
CA GLU A 405 16.01 -6.49 -26.64
C GLU A 405 16.42 -7.78 -25.93
N ARG A 406 16.48 -7.75 -24.59
CA ARG A 406 16.81 -8.94 -23.83
C ARG A 406 15.62 -9.90 -23.76
N GLU A 407 15.89 -11.18 -24.02
CA GLU A 407 14.92 -12.24 -23.75
C GLU A 407 14.56 -12.32 -22.26
N THR A 408 13.32 -12.70 -21.98
CA THR A 408 12.81 -12.94 -20.63
C THR A 408 13.66 -13.99 -19.89
N PRO A 409 14.00 -13.76 -18.61
CA PRO A 409 14.79 -14.69 -17.83
C PRO A 409 14.19 -16.10 -17.70
N LYS A 410 14.83 -17.09 -18.33
CA LYS A 410 14.48 -18.52 -18.25
C LYS A 410 15.03 -19.17 -16.98
N CYS A 411 14.52 -18.77 -15.81
CA CYS A 411 15.01 -19.23 -14.50
C CYS A 411 13.94 -19.70 -13.50
N GLU A 412 12.75 -20.05 -14.00
CA GLU A 412 11.60 -20.53 -13.21
C GLU A 412 11.93 -21.63 -12.21
N GLU A 413 12.63 -22.68 -12.64
CA GLU A 413 12.97 -23.81 -11.76
C GLU A 413 13.88 -23.37 -10.61
N LYS A 414 14.82 -22.45 -10.88
CA LYS A 414 15.72 -21.90 -9.85
C LYS A 414 14.96 -21.02 -8.88
N ASP A 415 14.08 -20.16 -9.37
CA ASP A 415 13.24 -19.29 -8.54
C ASP A 415 12.36 -20.11 -7.60
N ARG A 416 11.69 -21.14 -8.12
CA ARG A 416 10.87 -22.07 -7.34
C ARG A 416 11.68 -22.78 -6.27
N GLU A 417 12.86 -23.30 -6.62
CA GLU A 417 13.70 -24.03 -5.67
C GLU A 417 14.24 -23.11 -4.57
N SER A 418 14.76 -21.93 -4.91
CA SER A 418 15.24 -20.97 -3.90
C SER A 418 14.11 -20.45 -3.00
N LEU A 419 12.90 -20.25 -3.54
CA LEU A 419 11.71 -19.90 -2.76
C LEU A 419 11.29 -21.03 -1.81
N ARG A 420 11.28 -22.27 -2.29
CA ARG A 420 10.99 -23.46 -1.47
C ARG A 420 11.97 -23.56 -0.30
N LEU A 421 13.27 -23.39 -0.56
CA LEU A 421 14.32 -23.39 0.48
C LEU A 421 14.14 -22.24 1.48
N LEU A 422 13.65 -21.07 1.03
CA LEU A 422 13.31 -19.96 1.91
C LEU A 422 12.14 -20.31 2.84
N PHE A 423 11.05 -20.89 2.30
CA PHE A 423 9.91 -21.34 3.10
C PHE A 423 10.26 -22.43 4.13
N GLU A 424 11.12 -23.38 3.75
CA GLU A 424 11.65 -24.36 4.70
C GLU A 424 12.39 -23.69 5.86
N LYS A 425 13.23 -22.67 5.56
CA LYS A 425 13.97 -21.91 6.56
C LYS A 425 13.05 -21.10 7.48
N THR A 426 11.97 -20.52 6.95
CA THR A 426 11.01 -19.75 7.76
C THR A 426 10.02 -20.65 8.52
N GLY A 427 9.97 -21.94 8.20
CA GLY A 427 9.04 -22.91 8.79
C GLY A 427 7.64 -22.85 8.17
N GLN A 428 7.47 -22.14 7.04
CA GLN A 428 6.24 -22.10 6.28
C GLN A 428 6.11 -23.38 5.46
N ARG A 429 5.05 -24.17 5.72
CA ARG A 429 4.74 -25.37 4.93
C ARG A 429 3.83 -24.98 3.78
N VAL A 430 4.43 -24.69 2.64
CA VAL A 430 3.71 -24.51 1.37
C VAL A 430 3.77 -25.83 0.61
N VAL A 431 2.60 -26.38 0.27
CA VAL A 431 2.48 -27.71 -0.38
C VAL A 431 2.85 -27.63 -1.86
N GLU A 432 2.40 -26.56 -2.52
CA GLU A 432 2.65 -26.28 -3.93
C GLU A 432 2.72 -24.77 -4.12
N ILE A 433 3.64 -24.32 -4.99
CA ILE A 433 3.78 -22.91 -5.35
C ILE A 433 3.19 -22.78 -6.76
N PRO A 434 1.95 -22.28 -6.91
CA PRO A 434 1.35 -22.13 -8.24
C PRO A 434 2.13 -21.15 -9.09
N PHE A 435 2.06 -21.37 -10.40
CA PHE A 435 2.31 -20.32 -11.39
C PHE A 435 0.97 -19.67 -11.70
N LEU A 436 0.89 -18.35 -11.60
CA LEU A 436 -0.27 -17.62 -12.11
C LEU A 436 0.10 -17.02 -13.45
N SER A 437 -0.68 -17.37 -14.46
CA SER A 437 -0.67 -16.74 -15.77
C SER A 437 -1.80 -15.73 -15.85
N SER A 438 -1.58 -14.62 -16.55
CA SER A 438 -2.56 -13.53 -16.75
C SER A 438 -3.89 -13.99 -17.39
N TYR A 439 -3.99 -15.23 -17.86
CA TYR A 439 -5.14 -15.78 -18.58
C TYR A 439 -6.17 -16.54 -17.73
N GLN A 440 -6.09 -16.56 -16.39
CA GLN A 440 -7.05 -17.32 -15.57
C GLN A 440 -8.31 -16.59 -15.12
N ASP A 441 -8.50 -15.30 -15.42
CA ASP A 441 -9.77 -14.59 -15.14
C ASP A 441 -10.83 -14.72 -16.24
N GLY A 442 -10.61 -15.63 -17.20
CA GLY A 442 -11.49 -15.85 -18.35
C GLY A 442 -12.31 -17.14 -18.35
N ILE A 443 -12.41 -17.89 -17.25
CA ILE A 443 -13.30 -19.06 -17.18
C ILE A 443 -14.34 -18.86 -16.09
N SER A 444 -15.48 -18.32 -16.53
CA SER A 444 -16.74 -18.36 -15.79
C SER A 444 -17.01 -19.77 -15.26
N GLU A 445 -17.41 -19.84 -14.00
CA GLU A 445 -18.08 -21.00 -13.41
C GLU A 445 -19.25 -21.44 -14.31
N ASP A 446 -19.23 -22.71 -14.71
CA ASP A 446 -20.39 -23.50 -15.10
C ASP A 446 -20.65 -24.58 -14.01
#